data_AF-A0A811SHR2-F1
#
_entry.id   AF-A0A811SHR2-F1
#
_cell.length_a   1.000
_cell.length_b   1.000
_cell.length_c   1.000
_cell.angle_alpha   90.00
_cell.angle_beta   90.00
_cell.angle_gamma   90.00
#
_symmetry.space_group_name_H-M   'P 1'
#
loop_
_entity.id
_entity.type
_entity.pdbx_description
1 polymer ?
#
loop_
_entity_poly.entity_id
_entity_poly.type
_entity_poly.pdbx_seq_one_letter_code
_entity_poly.pdbx_strand_id
1 'polypeptide(L)'
;MKGYIPKLEKWEKSDNVAKMIIRCSLSVNMMRRFLSNENNTEGLSAKELHNSIKAHFRKVFLFDNLLKSRYDGISGLGNHVKSLFDMAYELKALGLDVSNEFMVLPNQGSKGSKV
;
A
#
# COMPACT_ATOMS: atom_id res chain seq x y z
N MET A 1 -32.13 9.07 31.67
CA MET A 1 -32.45 9.28 30.24
C MET A 1 -31.20 9.73 29.52
N LYS A 2 -30.64 8.92 28.61
CA LYS A 2 -29.56 9.36 27.72
C LYS A 2 -30.17 10.30 26.68
N GLY A 3 -29.79 11.58 26.72
CA GLY A 3 -30.27 12.59 25.79
C GLY A 3 -29.96 12.20 24.35
N TYR A 4 -31.01 12.13 23.53
CA TYR A 4 -30.92 11.89 22.09
C TYR A 4 -30.24 13.11 21.46
N ILE A 5 -29.14 12.92 20.70
CA ILE A 5 -28.44 14.01 19.99
C ILE A 5 -28.60 13.78 18.49
N PRO A 6 -29.59 14.40 17.83
CA PRO A 6 -29.92 14.18 16.41
C PRO A 6 -28.77 14.47 15.44
N LYS A 7 -27.80 15.31 15.84
CA LYS A 7 -26.61 15.60 15.02
C LYS A 7 -25.69 14.39 14.93
N LEU A 8 -25.50 13.63 16.01
CA LEU A 8 -24.55 12.52 16.07
C LEU A 8 -24.99 11.35 15.18
N GLU A 9 -26.29 11.04 15.20
CA GLU A 9 -26.90 10.01 14.36
C GLU A 9 -26.80 10.34 12.85
N LYS A 10 -26.95 11.62 12.48
CA LYS A 10 -26.80 12.06 11.08
C LYS A 10 -25.36 11.84 10.57
N TRP A 11 -24.36 12.17 11.39
CA TRP A 11 -22.95 11.96 11.02
C TRP A 11 -22.60 10.49 10.84
N GLU A 12 -23.11 9.62 11.73
CA GLU A 12 -22.90 8.17 11.62
C GLU A 12 -23.53 7.58 10.36
N LYS A 13 -24.77 7.99 10.01
CA LYS A 13 -25.42 7.59 8.76
C LYS A 13 -24.63 8.04 7.53
N SER A 14 -24.16 9.29 7.50
CA SER A 14 -23.34 9.80 6.40
C SER A 14 -22.00 9.07 6.29
N ASP A 15 -21.35 8.75 7.41
CA ASP A 15 -20.10 8.00 7.44
C ASP A 15 -20.29 6.58 6.89
N ASN A 16 -21.39 5.91 7.25
CA ASN A 16 -21.73 4.59 6.72
C ASN A 16 -22.00 4.61 5.20
N VAL A 17 -22.72 5.61 4.70
CA VAL A 17 -22.93 5.79 3.25
C VAL A 17 -21.61 6.04 2.53
N ALA A 18 -20.73 6.89 3.10
CA ALA A 18 -19.41 7.15 2.53
C ALA A 18 -18.55 5.88 2.46
N LYS A 19 -18.54 5.04 3.50
CA LYS A 19 -17.87 3.72 3.48
C LYS A 19 -18.39 2.83 2.36
N MET A 20 -19.71 2.79 2.18
CA MET A 20 -20.33 1.99 1.13
C MET A 20 -19.91 2.48 -0.25
N ILE A 21 -19.93 3.80 -0.49
CA ILE A 21 -19.46 4.39 -1.75
C ILE A 21 -18.00 4.04 -2.00
N ILE A 22 -17.11 4.24 -1.01
CA ILE A 22 -15.68 3.90 -1.12
C ILE A 22 -15.50 2.43 -1.53
N ARG A 23 -16.21 1.51 -0.88
CA ARG A 23 -16.15 0.08 -1.21
C ARG A 23 -16.65 -0.19 -2.63
N CYS A 24 -17.77 0.40 -3.03
CA CYS A 24 -18.35 0.22 -4.36
C CYS A 24 -17.51 0.86 -5.49
N SER A 25 -16.73 1.90 -5.18
CA SER A 25 -15.83 2.55 -6.15
C SER A 25 -14.56 1.75 -6.44
N LEU A 26 -14.25 0.71 -5.65
CA LEU A 26 -13.11 -0.17 -5.90
C LEU A 26 -13.45 -1.22 -6.95
N SER A 27 -12.52 -1.49 -7.86
CA SER A 27 -12.63 -2.66 -8.74
C SER A 27 -12.65 -3.96 -7.94
N VAL A 28 -13.30 -5.00 -8.47
CA VAL A 28 -13.37 -6.33 -7.83
C VAL A 28 -11.99 -6.87 -7.48
N ASN A 29 -10.99 -6.65 -8.34
CA ASN A 29 -9.62 -7.09 -8.10
C ASN A 29 -8.95 -6.32 -6.95
N MET A 30 -9.16 -5.01 -6.87
CA MET A 30 -8.66 -4.19 -5.77
C MET A 30 -9.31 -4.61 -4.45
N MET A 31 -10.63 -4.74 -4.46
CA MET A 31 -11.40 -5.16 -3.28
C MET A 31 -10.94 -6.53 -2.78
N ARG A 32 -10.77 -7.51 -3.67
CA ARG A 32 -10.27 -8.85 -3.30
C ARG A 32 -8.86 -8.77 -2.69
N ARG A 33 -7.96 -8.00 -3.29
CA ARG A 33 -6.57 -7.87 -2.81
C ARG A 33 -6.46 -7.15 -1.48
N PHE A 34 -7.38 -6.23 -1.20
CA PHE A 34 -7.48 -5.49 0.05
C PHE A 34 -8.16 -6.32 1.16
N LEU A 35 -9.36 -6.86 0.89
CA LEU A 35 -10.17 -7.62 1.85
C LEU A 35 -9.58 -8.99 2.20
N SER A 36 -8.77 -9.60 1.32
CA SER A 36 -8.09 -10.87 1.64
C SER A 36 -7.05 -10.73 2.76
N ASN A 37 -6.71 -9.51 3.15
CA ASN A 37 -5.66 -9.21 4.12
C ASN A 37 -6.16 -8.48 5.37
N GLU A 38 -7.40 -7.98 5.39
CA GLU A 38 -7.91 -7.15 6.48
C GLU A 38 -9.16 -7.75 7.14
N ASN A 39 -8.95 -8.38 8.29
CA ASN A 39 -10.00 -8.94 9.16
C ASN A 39 -10.63 -7.87 10.08
N ASN A 40 -10.39 -6.58 9.84
CA ASN A 40 -10.52 -5.54 10.88
C ASN A 40 -10.98 -4.15 10.37
N THR A 41 -11.60 -4.08 9.19
CA THR A 41 -12.14 -2.80 8.67
C THR A 41 -13.48 -2.37 9.27
N GLU A 42 -14.17 -3.23 10.01
CA GLU A 42 -15.53 -2.97 10.52
C GLU A 42 -15.61 -1.78 11.49
N GLY A 43 -14.50 -1.39 12.12
CA GLY A 43 -14.45 -0.26 13.06
C GLY A 43 -13.97 1.07 12.48
N LEU A 44 -13.52 1.12 11.22
CA LEU A 44 -12.92 2.32 10.63
C LEU A 44 -14.00 3.33 10.21
N SER A 45 -13.78 4.62 10.45
CA SER A 45 -14.52 5.70 9.78
C SER A 45 -14.27 5.70 8.27
N ALA A 46 -15.11 6.37 7.48
CA ALA A 46 -14.93 6.45 6.02
C ALA A 46 -13.55 7.04 5.65
N LYS A 47 -13.07 8.02 6.43
CA LYS A 47 -11.75 8.64 6.23
C LYS A 47 -10.62 7.65 6.50
N GLU A 48 -10.70 6.90 7.59
CA GLU A 48 -9.69 5.91 7.94
C GLU A 48 -9.68 4.75 6.96
N LEU A 49 -10.86 4.27 6.53
CA LEU A 49 -11.00 3.27 5.49
C LEU A 49 -10.32 3.73 4.19
N HIS A 50 -10.62 4.95 3.74
CA HIS A 50 -9.99 5.53 2.55
C HIS A 50 -8.46 5.62 2.69
N ASN A 51 -7.98 6.05 3.85
CA ASN A 51 -6.54 6.12 4.11
C ASN A 51 -5.88 4.73 4.15
N SER A 52 -6.54 3.72 4.73
CA SER A 52 -6.03 2.35 4.75
C SER A 52 -5.92 1.78 3.34
N ILE A 53 -6.96 1.94 2.53
CA ILE A 53 -6.98 1.54 1.11
C ILE A 53 -5.80 2.21 0.38
N LYS A 54 -5.65 3.53 0.53
CA LYS A 54 -4.59 4.29 -0.11
C LYS A 54 -3.20 3.78 0.31
N ALA A 55 -2.98 3.58 1.62
CA ALA A 55 -1.73 3.07 2.16
C ALA A 55 -1.40 1.66 1.65
N HIS A 56 -2.40 0.77 1.62
CA HIS A 56 -2.25 -0.59 1.11
C HIS A 56 -1.81 -0.61 -0.35
N PHE A 57 -2.49 0.12 -1.23
CA PHE A 57 -2.14 0.14 -2.65
C PHE A 57 -0.82 0.86 -2.93
N ARG A 58 -0.51 1.92 -2.17
CA ARG A 58 0.80 2.58 -2.25
C ARG A 58 1.93 1.61 -1.89
N LYS A 59 1.76 0.84 -0.82
CA LYS A 59 2.71 -0.21 -0.41
C LYS A 59 2.91 -1.25 -1.50
N VAL A 60 1.82 -1.79 -2.07
CA VAL A 60 1.90 -2.78 -3.16
C VAL A 60 2.61 -2.22 -4.39
N PHE A 61 2.30 -0.97 -4.78
CA PHE A 61 2.92 -0.30 -5.92
C PHE A 61 4.42 -0.08 -5.72
N LEU A 62 4.84 0.42 -4.56
CA LEU A 62 6.25 0.65 -4.24
C LEU A 62 7.04 -0.67 -4.21
N PHE A 63 6.46 -1.72 -3.63
CA PHE A 63 7.12 -3.03 -3.57
C PHE A 63 7.32 -3.63 -4.97
N ASP A 64 6.32 -3.54 -5.86
CA ASP A 64 6.42 -4.00 -7.24
C ASP A 64 7.45 -3.19 -8.05
N ASN A 65 7.49 -1.87 -7.86
CA ASN A 65 8.50 -1.02 -8.48
C ASN A 65 9.91 -1.32 -7.97
N LEU A 66 10.07 -1.54 -6.67
CA LEU A 66 11.35 -1.90 -6.08
C LEU A 66 11.87 -3.23 -6.68
N LEU A 67 11.00 -4.23 -6.84
CA LEU A 67 11.31 -5.52 -7.47
C LEU A 67 11.71 -5.40 -8.95
N LYS A 68 11.07 -4.49 -9.68
CA LYS A 68 11.29 -4.29 -11.12
C LYS A 68 12.39 -3.28 -11.42
N SER A 69 12.80 -2.50 -10.44
CA SER A 69 13.83 -1.48 -10.58
C SER A 69 15.15 -2.14 -10.97
N ARG A 70 15.67 -1.76 -12.14
CA ARG A 70 16.97 -2.22 -12.65
C ARG A 70 17.75 -1.02 -13.15
N TYR A 71 19.04 -1.00 -12.86
CA TYR A 71 19.95 0.01 -13.38
C TYR A 71 20.17 -0.22 -14.89
N ASP A 72 20.06 0.84 -15.68
CA ASP A 72 20.17 0.79 -17.15
C ASP A 72 21.62 0.72 -17.67
N GLY A 73 22.60 0.96 -16.79
CA GLY A 73 24.02 0.88 -17.13
C GLY A 73 24.59 2.13 -17.81
N ILE A 74 23.78 3.16 -18.08
CA ILE A 74 24.19 4.27 -18.94
C ILE A 74 24.77 5.42 -18.11
N SER A 75 24.10 5.84 -17.05
CA SER A 75 24.59 6.84 -16.08
C SER A 75 23.60 6.99 -14.91
N GLY A 76 23.97 7.72 -13.85
CA GLY A 76 23.02 8.04 -12.78
C GLY A 76 22.84 6.94 -11.72
N LEU A 77 23.84 6.08 -11.52
CA LEU A 77 23.84 5.06 -10.46
C LEU A 77 23.47 5.63 -9.09
N GLY A 78 24.00 6.79 -8.71
CA GLY A 78 23.67 7.45 -7.44
C GLY A 78 22.17 7.80 -7.32
N ASN A 79 21.54 8.25 -8.39
CA ASN A 79 20.11 8.54 -8.42
C ASN A 79 19.27 7.25 -8.38
N HIS A 80 19.72 6.20 -9.06
CA HIS A 80 19.09 4.89 -9.01
C HIS A 80 19.12 4.30 -7.60
N VAL A 81 20.30 4.29 -6.96
CA VAL A 81 20.47 3.82 -5.57
C VAL A 81 19.62 4.67 -4.61
N LYS A 82 19.66 6.00 -4.75
CA LYS A 82 18.82 6.88 -3.93
C LYS A 82 17.33 6.54 -4.07
N SER A 83 16.85 6.31 -5.29
CA SER A 83 15.45 5.91 -5.54
C SER A 83 15.08 4.58 -4.87
N LEU A 84 15.99 3.59 -4.86
CA LEU A 84 15.78 2.33 -4.13
C LEU A 84 15.62 2.58 -2.62
N PHE A 85 16.47 3.42 -2.02
CA PHE A 85 16.38 3.77 -0.61
C PHE A 85 15.16 4.63 -0.28
N ASP A 86 14.77 5.56 -1.15
CA ASP A 86 13.56 6.38 -0.96
C ASP A 86 12.31 5.48 -0.94
N MET A 87 12.22 4.50 -1.85
CA MET A 87 11.15 3.50 -1.85
C MET A 87 11.21 2.59 -0.62
N ALA A 88 12.40 2.17 -0.17
CA ALA A 88 12.61 1.40 1.05
C ALA A 88 12.02 2.10 2.28
N TYR A 89 12.36 3.39 2.40
CA TYR A 89 11.99 4.21 3.53
C TYR A 89 10.48 4.44 3.57
N GLU A 90 9.87 4.70 2.41
CA GLU A 90 8.42 4.83 2.31
C GLU A 90 7.70 3.51 2.63
N LEU A 91 8.21 2.36 2.18
CA LEU A 91 7.67 1.04 2.53
C LEU A 91 7.73 0.80 4.04
N LYS A 92 8.84 1.17 4.69
CA LYS A 92 8.99 1.07 6.15
C LYS A 92 7.98 1.93 6.88
N ALA A 93 7.73 3.16 6.43
CA ALA A 93 6.70 4.03 6.97
C ALA A 93 5.27 3.45 6.81
N LEU A 94 5.06 2.60 5.81
CA LEU A 94 3.81 1.86 5.57
C LEU A 94 3.75 0.49 6.27
N GLY A 95 4.72 0.20 7.16
CA GLY A 95 4.76 -1.01 7.97
C GLY A 95 5.35 -2.24 7.26
N LEU A 96 6.08 -2.06 6.16
CA LEU A 96 6.82 -3.13 5.50
C LEU A 96 8.32 -2.84 5.55
N ASP A 97 9.04 -3.56 6.40
CA ASP A 97 10.50 -3.43 6.46
C ASP A 97 11.14 -4.23 5.32
N VAL A 98 12.08 -3.61 4.62
CA VAL A 98 12.81 -4.24 3.50
C VAL A 98 14.26 -4.35 3.92
N SER A 99 14.79 -5.58 3.93
CA SER A 99 16.18 -5.82 4.31
C SER A 99 17.16 -5.09 3.38
N ASN A 100 18.22 -4.51 3.96
CA ASN A 100 19.31 -3.92 3.19
C ASN A 100 19.96 -4.95 2.24
N GLU A 101 19.97 -6.24 2.60
CA GLU A 101 20.50 -7.30 1.73
C GLU A 101 19.73 -7.42 0.41
N PHE A 102 18.42 -7.17 0.45
CA PHE A 102 17.57 -7.13 -0.75
C PHE A 102 17.90 -5.94 -1.67
N MET A 103 18.47 -4.87 -1.12
CA MET A 103 18.83 -3.64 -1.86
C MET A 103 20.26 -3.64 -2.38
N VAL A 104 21.13 -4.45 -1.77
CA VAL A 104 22.56 -4.49 -2.08
C VAL A 104 22.86 -5.49 -3.19
N LEU A 105 21.97 -6.45 -3.51
CA LEU A 105 22.22 -7.47 -4.53
C LEU A 105 22.18 -6.88 -5.95
N PRO A 106 23.34 -6.68 -6.62
CA PRO A 106 23.36 -6.36 -8.03
C PRO A 106 23.26 -7.70 -8.78
N ASN A 107 22.20 -7.90 -9.57
CA ASN A 107 22.13 -8.95 -10.59
C ASN A 107 22.70 -10.33 -10.18
N GLN A 108 21.92 -11.15 -9.46
CA GLN A 108 21.98 -12.58 -9.78
C GLN A 108 21.20 -12.77 -11.08
N GLY A 109 21.86 -12.42 -12.19
CA GLY A 109 21.49 -12.95 -13.48
C GLY A 109 21.44 -14.46 -13.35
N SER A 110 20.37 -15.06 -13.89
CA SER A 110 20.23 -16.49 -14.11
C SER A 110 21.58 -17.07 -14.55
N LYS A 111 22.31 -17.69 -13.62
CA LYS A 111 23.50 -18.46 -13.98
C LYS A 111 22.96 -19.63 -14.80
N GLY A 112 23.37 -19.67 -16.06
CA GLY A 112 22.92 -20.65 -17.03
C GLY A 112 22.89 -22.05 -16.43
N SER A 113 21.72 -22.67 -16.49
CA SER A 113 21.62 -24.12 -16.44
C SER A 113 22.24 -24.63 -17.73
N LYS A 114 23.52 -24.98 -17.68
CA LYS A 114 24.08 -25.95 -18.62
C LYS A 114 23.46 -27.29 -18.23
N VAL A 115 22.55 -27.77 -19.07
CA VAL A 115 22.27 -29.19 -19.26
C VAL A 115 22.69 -29.52 -20.68
#